data_AF-A0A936FI19-F1
#
_entry.id   AF-A0A936FI19-F1
#
_cell.length_a   1.000
_cell.length_b   1.000
_cell.length_c   1.000
_cell.angle_alpha   90.00
_cell.angle_beta   90.00
_cell.angle_gamma   90.00
#
_symmetry.space_group_name_H-M   'P 1'
#
loop_
_entity.id
_entity.type
_entity.pdbx_description
1 polymer ?
#
loop_
_entity_poly.entity_id
_entity_poly.type
_entity_poly.pdbx_seq_one_letter_code
_entity_poly.pdbx_strand_id
1 'polypeptide(L)' 'MELVSFSVSNYRSITSAYKLPIRSPTVLIGPNNEGKSNILRALVTSAILGNLRWGATAERPHYVDHSGARHL' A
#
# COMPACT_ATOMS: atom_id res chain seq x y z
N MET A 1 11.11 -1.03 -8.11
CA MET A 1 9.73 -0.51 -8.14
C MET A 1 9.64 0.67 -7.19
N GLU A 2 8.99 1.76 -7.56
CA GLU A 2 8.91 2.99 -6.75
C GLU A 2 7.48 3.54 -6.72
N LEU A 3 7.08 4.15 -5.60
CA LEU A 3 5.83 4.89 -5.48
C LEU A 3 6.01 6.30 -6.09
N VAL A 4 5.47 6.53 -7.28
CA VAL A 4 5.65 7.81 -8.01
C VAL A 4 4.55 8.85 -7.74
N SER A 5 3.36 8.40 -7.36
CA SER A 5 2.23 9.28 -7.05
C SER A 5 1.23 8.59 -6.14
N PHE A 6 0.48 9.38 -5.38
CA PHE A 6 -0.57 8.91 -4.49
C PHE A 6 -1.83 9.76 -4.67
N SER A 7 -3.00 9.11 -4.71
CA SER A 7 -4.28 9.81 -4.72
C SER A 7 -5.19 9.27 -3.65
N VAL A 8 -5.93 10.15 -2.99
CA VAL A 8 -6.95 9.78 -2.02
C VAL A 8 -8.10 10.77 -2.08
N SER A 9 -9.33 10.27 -1.97
CA SER A 9 -10.56 11.06 -1.95
C SER A 9 -11.51 10.50 -0.92
N ASN A 10 -12.31 11.35 -0.29
CA ASN A 10 -13.34 10.97 0.69
C ASN A 10 -12.81 10.03 1.79
N TYR A 11 -11.60 10.29 2.31
CA TYR A 11 -10.98 9.50 3.37
C TYR A 11 -10.73 10.36 4.60
N ARG A 12 -11.46 10.07 5.68
CA ARG A 12 -11.44 10.88 6.91
C ARG A 12 -11.68 12.37 6.58
N SER A 13 -10.77 13.26 6.96
CA SER A 13 -10.87 14.70 6.69
C SER A 13 -10.43 15.11 5.28
N ILE A 14 -9.97 14.17 4.44
CA ILE A 14 -9.52 14.47 3.08
C ILE A 14 -10.70 14.37 2.11
N THR A 15 -11.12 15.52 1.55
CA THR A 15 -12.10 15.57 0.47
C THR A 15 -11.47 15.10 -0.84
N SER A 16 -10.32 15.67 -1.22
CA SER A 16 -9.54 15.27 -2.38
C SER A 16 -8.06 15.63 -2.22
N ALA A 17 -7.18 14.67 -2.47
CA ALA A 17 -5.75 14.87 -2.69
C ALA A 17 -5.38 14.09 -3.96
N TYR A 18 -5.52 14.75 -5.10
CA TYR A 18 -5.33 14.14 -6.41
C TYR A 18 -3.87 14.23 -6.86
N LYS A 19 -3.31 13.09 -7.28
CA LYS A 19 -1.94 12.96 -7.82
C LYS A 19 -0.88 13.67 -6.98
N LEU A 20 -0.88 13.44 -5.68
CA LEU A 20 0.19 13.89 -4.80
C LEU A 20 1.51 13.28 -5.31
N PRO A 21 2.46 14.07 -5.81
CA PRO A 21 3.72 13.55 -6.33
C PRO A 21 4.56 13.02 -5.18
N ILE A 22 5.15 11.83 -5.36
CA ILE A 22 6.02 11.20 -4.37
C ILE A 22 7.43 11.08 -4.98
N ARG A 23 8.43 11.50 -4.22
CA ARG A 23 9.87 11.40 -4.51
C ARG A 23 10.64 10.97 -3.27
N SER A 24 11.91 10.61 -3.41
CA SER A 24 12.78 10.29 -2.28
C SER A 24 13.82 11.41 -2.04
N PRO A 25 13.76 12.18 -0.92
CA PRO A 25 12.73 12.17 0.13
C PRO A 25 11.50 13.04 -0.23
N THR A 26 10.34 12.71 0.35
CA THR A 26 9.14 13.57 0.36
C THR A 26 8.84 13.98 1.79
N VAL A 27 8.61 15.28 2.00
CA VAL A 27 8.26 15.83 3.33
C VAL A 27 6.87 16.45 3.25
N LEU A 28 5.98 16.04 4.17
CA LEU A 28 4.66 16.64 4.32
C LEU A 28 4.72 17.75 5.37
N ILE A 29 4.49 18.98 4.95
CA ILE A 29 4.46 20.18 5.82
C ILE A 29 3.11 20.86 5.77
N GLY A 30 2.83 21.68 6.78
CA GLY A 30 1.61 22.50 6.87
C GLY A 30 1.10 22.64 8.30
N PRO A 31 0.21 23.60 8.60
CA PRO A 31 -0.47 23.77 9.88
C PRO A 31 -1.06 22.52 10.54
N ASN A 32 -1.28 22.61 11.85
CA ASN A 32 -1.96 21.55 12.61
C ASN A 32 -3.35 21.28 12.02
N ASN A 33 -3.77 20.02 12.07
CA ASN A 33 -5.10 19.58 11.60
C ASN A 33 -5.39 19.65 10.09
N GLU A 34 -4.42 19.95 9.24
CA GLU A 34 -4.62 19.96 7.77
C GLU A 34 -4.71 18.57 7.11
N GLY A 35 -4.62 17.49 7.89
CA GLY A 35 -4.79 16.14 7.36
C GLY A 35 -3.51 15.44 6.88
N LYS A 36 -2.31 15.98 7.17
CA LYS A 36 -1.03 15.29 6.90
C LYS A 36 -1.01 13.85 7.42
N SER A 37 -1.41 13.63 8.67
CA SER A 37 -1.51 12.29 9.25
C SER A 37 -2.59 11.44 8.58
N ASN A 38 -3.64 12.04 8.01
CA ASN A 38 -4.67 11.31 7.26
C ASN A 38 -4.18 10.87 5.88
N ILE A 39 -3.33 11.66 5.21
CA ILE A 39 -2.62 11.23 3.98
C ILE A 39 -1.75 10.01 4.27
N LEU A 40 -0.94 10.05 5.34
CA LEU A 40 -0.11 8.91 5.73
C LEU A 40 -0.95 7.67 6.08
N ARG A 41 -2.06 7.83 6.81
CA ARG A 41 -2.98 6.72 7.11
C ARG A 41 -3.61 6.12 5.87
N ALA A 42 -4.01 6.96 4.90
CA ALA A 42 -4.55 6.49 3.63
C ALA A 42 -3.53 5.67 2.86
N LEU A 43 -2.27 6.15 2.80
CA LEU A 43 -1.17 5.43 2.14
C LEU A 43 -0.88 4.07 2.77
N VAL A 44 -0.84 3.99 4.11
CA VAL A 44 -0.65 2.71 4.81
C VAL A 44 -1.84 1.77 4.56
N THR A 45 -3.06 2.30 4.63
CA THR A 45 -4.28 1.52 4.40
C THR A 45 -4.28 0.93 2.98
N SER A 46 -3.95 1.72 1.96
CA SER A 46 -3.91 1.24 0.58
C SER A 46 -2.80 0.21 0.35
N ALA A 47 -1.63 0.37 0.97
CA ALA A 47 -0.55 -0.61 0.87
C ALA A 47 -0.94 -1.97 1.48
N ILE A 48 -1.56 -1.96 2.67
CA ILE A 48 -2.06 -3.19 3.33
C ILE A 48 -3.11 -3.88 2.46
N LEU A 49 -4.10 -3.13 1.97
CA LEU A 49 -5.16 -3.68 1.12
C LEU A 49 -4.62 -4.18 -0.24
N GLY A 50 -3.61 -3.51 -0.79
CA GLY A 50 -2.91 -3.93 -2.00
C GLY A 50 -2.23 -5.29 -1.81
N ASN A 51 -1.52 -5.46 -0.69
CA ASN A 51 -0.85 -6.73 -0.34
C ASN A 51 -1.85 -7.88 -0.16
N LEU A 52 -3.01 -7.60 0.44
CA LEU A 52 -4.08 -8.59 0.58
C LEU A 52 -4.60 -9.06 -0.79
N ARG A 53 -4.73 -8.16 -1.77
CA ARG A 53 -5.14 -8.54 -3.12
C ARG A 53 -4.04 -9.29 -3.86
N TRP A 54 -2.78 -8.88 -3.72
CA TRP A 54 -1.67 -9.54 -4.41
C TRP A 54 -1.49 -11.00 -3.97
N GLY A 55 -1.58 -11.29 -2.68
CA GLY A 55 -1.49 -12.66 -2.15
C GLY A 55 -2.66 -13.57 -2.54
N ALA A 56 -3.80 -13.01 -2.94
CA ALA A 56 -4.97 -13.76 -3.39
C ALA A 56 -4.93 -14.11 -4.89
N THR A 57 -4.18 -13.37 -5.70
CA THR A 57 -4.04 -13.58 -7.16
C THR A 57 -2.75 -14.28 -7.56
N ALA A 58 -1.75 -14.38 -6.69
CA ALA A 58 -0.57 -15.16 -6.97
C ALA A 58 -0.91 -16.65 -6.87
N GLU A 59 -0.94 -17.35 -8.01
CA GLU A 59 -0.89 -18.81 -8.01
C GLU A 59 0.26 -19.24 -7.11
N ARG A 60 -0.05 -20.08 -6.11
CA ARG A 60 0.98 -20.58 -5.19
C ARG A 60 2.01 -21.30 -6.04
N PRO A 61 3.31 -20.95 -5.97
CA PRO A 61 4.32 -21.77 -6.62
C PRO A 61 4.18 -23.18 -6.04
N HIS A 62 4.03 -24.18 -6.93
CA HIS A 62 4.00 -25.57 -6.54
C HIS A 62 5.25 -25.87 -5.72
N TYR A 63 5.05 -26.11 -4.42
CA TYR A 63 6.12 -26.58 -3.55
C TYR A 63 6.48 -27.99 -4.01
N VAL A 64 7.58 -28.11 -4.75
CA VAL A 64 8.15 -29.42 -5.06
C VAL A 64 8.87 -29.87 -3.80
N ASP A 65 8.22 -30.76 -3.06
CA ASP A 65 8.83 -31.42 -1.92
C ASP A 65 9.99 -32.31 -2.42
N HIS A 66 11.22 -31.95 -2.03
CA HIS A 66 12.43 -32.72 -2.33
C HIS A 66 12.76 -33.75 -1.24
N SER A 67 11.91 -33.91 -0.22
CA SER A 67 12.20 -34.76 0.94
C SER A 67 11.97 -36.26 0.70
N GLY A 68 11.46 -36.68 -0.47
CA GLY A 68 11.33 -38.10 -0.81
C GLY A 68 10.39 -38.89 0.11
N ALA A 69 9.62 -38.23 0.98
CA ALA A 69 8.68 -38.89 1.86
C ALA A 69 7.38 -39.17 1.09
N ARG A 70 7.21 -40.42 0.67
CA ARG A 70 5.91 -40.92 0.20
C ARG A 70 4.93 -40.89 1.37
N HIS A 71 3.99 -39.96 1.35
CA HIS A 71 2.77 -40.10 2.14
C HIS A 71 1.81 -41.02 1.37
N LEU A 72 1.55 -42.18 2.00
CA LEU A 72 0.47 -43.11 1.67
C LEU A 72 -0.89 -42.49 1.99
#